data_AF-A0A524FYR3-F1
#
_entry.id   AF-A0A524FYR3-F1
#
_cell.length_a   1.000
_cell.length_b   1.000
_cell.length_c   1.000
_cell.angle_alpha   90.00
_cell.angle_beta   90.00
_cell.angle_gamma   90.00
#
_symmetry.space_group_name_H-M   'P 1'
#
loop_
_entity.id
_entity.type
_entity.pdbx_description
1 polymer ?
#
loop_
_entity_poly.entity_id
_entity_poly.type
_entity_poly.pdbx_seq_one_letter_code
_entity_poly.pdbx_strand_id
1 'polypeptide(L)'
;MTDLEILRTAFVALIDGFWWGLRENTGPLSMYEGYSSGFKQMGEEIAEKSGGKGPEDAAKIAGKLFEALGLEVSVQVKTIMVKKCPFLDRILERGLEFAFHLEEICWMPMLEGIGEKVGATPEMITALRLIHIERAKVDYKKGKTKMALDSGKITEKEYDKEIAKLDQSLKVIPKFGQYVFK
;
A
#
# COMPACT_ATOMS: atom_id res chain seq x y z
N MET A 1 3.02 7.83 -24.86
CA MET A 1 3.47 7.11 -23.64
C MET A 1 4.98 7.21 -23.62
N THR A 2 5.55 7.79 -22.58
CA THR A 2 7.01 7.94 -22.41
C THR A 2 7.64 6.62 -21.96
N ASP A 3 8.95 6.45 -22.16
CA ASP A 3 9.66 5.23 -21.71
C ASP A 3 9.49 4.98 -20.20
N LEU A 4 9.45 6.06 -19.40
CA LEU A 4 9.20 5.99 -17.97
C LEU A 4 7.77 5.51 -17.63
N GLU A 5 6.78 5.95 -18.40
CA GLU A 5 5.40 5.45 -18.27
C GLU A 5 5.31 3.98 -18.63
N ILE A 6 5.98 3.54 -19.70
CA ILE A 6 6.05 2.13 -20.11
C ILE A 6 6.65 1.26 -18.99
N LEU A 7 7.79 1.68 -18.43
CA LEU A 7 8.46 0.96 -17.34
C LEU A 7 7.56 0.84 -16.10
N ARG A 8 6.87 1.92 -15.72
CA ARG A 8 5.95 1.93 -14.58
C ARG A 8 4.75 1.00 -14.83
N THR A 9 4.15 1.06 -16.02
CA THR A 9 3.06 0.15 -16.39
C THR A 9 3.51 -1.31 -16.41
N ALA A 10 4.71 -1.59 -16.93
CA ALA A 10 5.28 -2.93 -16.94
C ALA A 10 5.56 -3.45 -15.52
N PHE A 11 6.05 -2.60 -14.62
CA PHE A 11 6.24 -2.96 -13.21
C PHE A 11 4.90 -3.28 -12.53
N VAL A 12 3.85 -2.49 -12.78
CA VAL A 12 2.51 -2.80 -12.26
C VAL A 12 2.02 -4.16 -12.77
N ALA A 13 2.18 -4.44 -14.06
CA ALA A 13 1.81 -5.72 -14.67
C ALA A 13 2.61 -6.91 -14.10
N LEU A 14 3.90 -6.70 -13.78
CA LEU A 14 4.75 -7.70 -13.14
C LEU A 14 4.21 -8.11 -11.76
N ILE A 15 3.88 -7.13 -10.91
CA ILE A 15 3.29 -7.38 -9.59
C ILE A 15 1.94 -8.09 -9.73
N ASP A 16 1.12 -7.67 -10.69
CA ASP A 16 -0.14 -8.36 -10.99
C ASP A 16 0.09 -9.84 -11.34
N GLY A 17 1.15 -10.15 -12.09
CA GLY A 17 1.55 -11.52 -12.41
C GLY A 17 1.96 -12.34 -11.19
N PHE A 18 2.77 -11.76 -10.29
CA PHE A 18 3.16 -12.42 -9.03
C PHE A 18 1.95 -12.70 -8.13
N TRP A 19 1.00 -11.76 -8.07
CA TRP A 19 -0.25 -11.96 -7.36
C TRP A 19 -1.05 -13.17 -7.89
N TRP A 20 -1.23 -13.27 -9.21
CA TRP A 20 -1.93 -14.41 -9.82
C TRP A 20 -1.19 -15.73 -9.57
N GLY A 21 0.13 -15.73 -9.68
CA GLY A 21 0.97 -16.89 -9.41
C GLY A 21 0.79 -17.44 -8.00
N LEU A 22 0.68 -16.56 -6.99
CA LEU A 22 0.40 -16.97 -5.60
C LEU A 22 -1.02 -17.48 -5.40
N ARG A 23 -2.01 -16.85 -6.04
CA ARG A 23 -3.43 -17.17 -5.86
C ARG A 23 -3.82 -18.52 -6.47
N GLU A 24 -3.26 -18.86 -7.63
CA GLU A 24 -3.71 -20.01 -8.43
C GLU A 24 -2.95 -21.32 -8.14
N ASN A 25 -1.90 -21.30 -7.33
CA ASN A 25 -1.05 -22.47 -7.09
C ASN A 25 -1.15 -23.01 -5.65
N THR A 26 -1.29 -24.33 -5.54
CA THR A 26 -1.16 -25.09 -4.29
C THR A 26 0.31 -25.25 -3.89
N GLY A 27 0.87 -24.19 -3.33
CA GLY A 27 2.19 -24.13 -2.71
C GLY A 27 2.53 -22.72 -2.21
N PRO A 28 1.60 -22.03 -1.51
CA PRO A 28 1.69 -20.58 -1.29
C PRO A 28 2.90 -20.16 -0.45
N LEU A 29 3.40 -21.01 0.44
CA LEU A 29 4.49 -20.65 1.35
C LEU A 29 5.86 -20.51 0.66
N SER A 30 6.25 -21.47 -0.19
CA SER A 30 7.56 -21.42 -0.86
C SER A 30 7.64 -20.31 -1.91
N MET A 31 6.52 -20.03 -2.61
CA MET A 31 6.47 -18.90 -3.54
C MET A 31 6.39 -17.56 -2.82
N TYR A 32 5.67 -17.49 -1.69
CA TYR A 32 5.68 -16.30 -0.83
C TYR A 32 7.10 -15.97 -0.39
N GLU A 33 7.83 -16.96 0.14
CA GLU A 33 9.21 -16.80 0.58
C GLU A 33 10.13 -16.40 -0.57
N GLY A 34 9.96 -17.02 -1.74
CA GLY A 34 10.74 -16.69 -2.94
C GLY A 34 10.54 -15.24 -3.38
N TYR A 35 9.29 -14.77 -3.46
CA TYR A 35 8.99 -13.39 -3.87
C TYR A 35 9.45 -12.38 -2.82
N SER A 36 9.14 -12.63 -1.54
CA SER A 36 9.60 -11.80 -0.43
C SER A 36 11.12 -11.67 -0.42
N SER A 37 11.86 -12.78 -0.59
CA SER A 37 13.32 -12.78 -0.68
C SER A 37 13.84 -11.98 -1.88
N GLY A 38 13.17 -12.07 -3.04
CA GLY A 38 13.53 -11.29 -4.21
C GLY A 38 13.35 -9.78 -4.01
N PHE A 39 12.26 -9.37 -3.34
CA PHE A 39 12.05 -7.96 -2.98
C PHE A 39 13.05 -7.49 -1.93
N LYS A 40 13.37 -8.33 -0.94
CA LYS A 40 14.42 -8.05 0.03
C LYS A 40 15.77 -7.83 -0.64
N GLN A 41 16.17 -8.74 -1.54
CA GLN A 41 17.42 -8.61 -2.29
C GLN A 41 17.45 -7.31 -3.12
N MET A 42 16.33 -6.92 -3.74
CA MET A 42 16.23 -5.64 -4.44
C MET A 42 16.52 -4.44 -3.50
N GLY A 43 16.00 -4.49 -2.28
CA GLY A 43 16.28 -3.51 -1.22
C GLY A 43 17.75 -3.48 -0.81
N GLU A 44 18.36 -4.65 -0.63
CA GLU A 44 19.77 -4.79 -0.30
C GLU A 44 20.68 -4.21 -1.39
N GLU A 45 20.42 -4.55 -2.66
CA GLU A 45 21.22 -4.10 -3.80
C GLU A 45 21.15 -2.59 -4.01
N ILE A 46 19.97 -1.98 -3.84
CA ILE A 46 19.85 -0.51 -3.99
C ILE A 46 20.56 0.21 -2.86
N ALA A 47 20.51 -0.32 -1.64
CA ALA A 47 21.14 0.26 -0.47
C ALA A 47 22.66 0.17 -0.56
N GLU A 48 23.17 -0.98 -1.00
CA GLU A 48 24.60 -1.18 -1.23
C GLU A 48 25.16 -0.22 -2.29
N LYS A 49 24.44 0.00 -3.39
CA LYS A 49 24.83 0.95 -4.44
C LYS A 49 24.73 2.42 -4.00
N SER A 50 23.74 2.74 -3.17
CA SER A 50 23.51 4.11 -2.72
C SER A 50 24.47 4.54 -1.60
N GLY A 51 24.91 3.59 -0.76
CA GLY A 51 25.63 3.86 0.47
C GLY A 51 24.79 4.61 1.51
N GLY A 52 25.34 4.83 2.71
CA GLY A 52 24.68 5.55 3.80
C GLY A 52 24.62 4.73 5.09
N LYS A 53 24.21 5.37 6.19
CA LYS A 53 24.07 4.70 7.49
C LYS A 53 22.94 5.29 8.33
N GLY A 54 22.19 4.42 8.99
CA GLY A 54 21.11 4.76 9.90
C GLY A 54 19.77 5.09 9.23
N PRO A 55 18.74 5.37 10.04
CA PRO A 55 17.35 5.42 9.60
C PRO A 55 17.03 6.55 8.62
N GLU A 56 17.76 7.67 8.66
CA GLU A 56 17.54 8.79 7.73
C GLU A 56 17.98 8.45 6.31
N ASP A 57 19.15 7.81 6.15
CA ASP A 57 19.63 7.41 4.83
C ASP A 57 18.79 6.27 4.27
N ALA A 58 18.37 5.32 5.12
CA ALA A 58 17.42 4.27 4.73
C ALA A 58 16.12 4.87 4.16
N ALA A 59 15.55 5.88 4.83
CA ALA A 59 14.34 6.55 4.37
C ALA A 59 14.53 7.29 3.02
N LYS A 60 15.69 7.92 2.80
CA LYS A 60 16.03 8.58 1.53
C LYS A 60 16.17 7.57 0.39
N ILE A 61 16.85 6.45 0.62
CA ILE A 61 17.07 5.38 -0.38
C ILE A 61 15.73 4.79 -0.78
N ALA A 62 14.92 4.39 0.21
CA ALA A 62 13.60 3.83 -0.03
C ALA A 62 12.66 4.83 -0.71
N GLY A 63 12.72 6.11 -0.36
CA GLY A 63 12.00 7.18 -1.07
C GLY A 63 12.34 7.22 -2.55
N LYS A 64 13.64 7.26 -2.90
CA LYS A 64 14.09 7.25 -4.30
C LYS A 64 13.66 5.99 -5.04
N LEU A 65 13.75 4.83 -4.39
CA LEU A 65 13.31 3.57 -4.99
C LEU A 65 11.80 3.61 -5.27
N PHE A 66 10.99 4.04 -4.31
CA PHE A 66 9.54 4.16 -4.50
C PHE A 66 9.19 5.15 -5.61
N GLU A 67 9.88 6.30 -5.72
CA GLU A 67 9.71 7.24 -6.84
C GLU A 67 10.04 6.63 -8.21
N ALA A 68 11.12 5.82 -8.26
CA ALA A 68 11.51 5.10 -9.46
C ALA A 68 10.45 4.06 -9.87
N LEU A 69 9.82 3.39 -8.89
CA LEU A 69 8.69 2.49 -9.10
C LEU A 69 7.37 3.22 -9.43
N GLY A 70 7.38 4.56 -9.48
CA GLY A 70 6.24 5.38 -9.88
C GLY A 70 5.30 5.76 -8.75
N LEU A 71 5.71 5.60 -7.49
CA LEU A 71 4.99 6.11 -6.35
C LEU A 71 5.29 7.61 -6.19
N GLU A 72 4.28 8.42 -5.89
CA GLU A 72 4.51 9.77 -5.41
C GLU A 72 4.76 9.66 -3.91
N VAL A 73 5.97 9.96 -3.45
CA VAL A 73 6.33 9.85 -2.03
C VAL A 73 6.80 11.18 -1.47
N SER A 74 6.81 11.29 -0.15
CA SER A 74 7.55 12.32 0.55
C SER A 74 8.33 11.71 1.70
N VAL A 75 9.61 12.02 1.77
CA VAL A 75 10.50 11.61 2.86
C VAL A 75 10.62 12.74 3.87
N GLN A 76 10.42 12.43 5.15
CA GLN A 76 10.58 13.34 6.27
C GLN A 76 11.47 12.69 7.32
N VAL A 77 12.73 13.13 7.42
CA VAL A 77 13.75 12.59 8.33
C VAL A 77 13.94 11.08 8.12
N LYS A 78 13.20 10.26 8.86
CA LYS A 78 13.24 8.78 8.85
C LYS A 78 11.92 8.14 8.39
N THR A 79 10.96 8.95 7.94
CA THR A 79 9.61 8.53 7.57
C THR A 79 9.38 8.70 6.08
N ILE A 80 8.72 7.72 5.48
CA ILE A 80 8.26 7.73 4.09
C ILE A 80 6.74 7.74 4.09
N MET A 81 6.16 8.69 3.37
CA MET A 81 4.72 8.76 3.14
C MET A 81 4.45 8.59 1.65
N VAL A 82 3.66 7.58 1.28
CA VAL A 82 3.32 7.29 -0.13
C VAL A 82 2.07 8.05 -0.55
N LYS A 83 2.18 9.28 -1.05
CA LYS A 83 1.07 10.16 -1.45
C LYS A 83 0.27 9.74 -2.67
N LYS A 84 0.84 8.96 -3.59
CA LYS A 84 0.09 8.31 -4.67
C LYS A 84 0.75 7.00 -5.02
N CYS A 85 -0.08 6.01 -5.32
CA CYS A 85 0.36 4.67 -5.62
C CYS A 85 -0.37 4.20 -6.89
N PRO A 86 0.36 3.79 -7.95
CA PRO A 86 -0.27 3.31 -9.18
C PRO A 86 -1.06 2.00 -8.96
N PHE A 87 -0.84 1.34 -7.81
CA PHE A 87 -1.57 0.14 -7.41
C PHE A 87 -2.87 0.43 -6.66
N LEU A 88 -3.19 1.69 -6.34
CA LEU A 88 -4.37 2.01 -5.53
C LEU A 88 -5.66 1.54 -6.21
N ASP A 89 -5.81 1.79 -7.52
CA ASP A 89 -6.97 1.33 -8.28
C ASP A 89 -7.06 -0.20 -8.28
N ARG A 90 -5.92 -0.89 -8.40
CA ARG A 90 -5.84 -2.36 -8.28
C ARG A 90 -6.23 -2.88 -6.91
N ILE A 91 -5.85 -2.19 -5.83
CA ILE A 91 -6.27 -2.54 -4.47
C ILE A 91 -7.79 -2.38 -4.31
N LEU A 92 -8.35 -1.32 -4.90
CA LEU A 92 -9.80 -1.10 -4.87
C LEU A 92 -10.55 -2.15 -5.70
N GLU A 93 -9.99 -2.61 -6.81
CA GLU A 93 -10.56 -3.65 -7.68
C GLU A 93 -10.42 -5.06 -7.10
N ARG A 94 -9.23 -5.42 -6.61
CA ARG A 94 -8.86 -6.80 -6.21
C ARG A 94 -9.01 -7.06 -4.72
N GLY A 95 -9.14 -6.00 -3.91
CA GLY A 95 -9.48 -6.09 -2.50
C GLY A 95 -8.31 -6.37 -1.56
N LEU A 96 -8.66 -6.85 -0.36
CA LEU A 96 -7.76 -6.96 0.80
C LEU A 96 -6.52 -7.82 0.53
N GLU A 97 -6.65 -8.93 -0.17
CA GLU A 97 -5.56 -9.87 -0.38
C GLU A 97 -4.46 -9.28 -1.29
N PHE A 98 -4.86 -8.49 -2.29
CA PHE A 98 -3.91 -7.79 -3.15
C PHE A 98 -3.18 -6.67 -2.40
N ALA A 99 -3.87 -5.96 -1.49
CA ALA A 99 -3.21 -5.00 -0.60
C ALA A 99 -2.18 -5.68 0.30
N PHE A 100 -2.52 -6.84 0.86
CA PHE A 100 -1.60 -7.64 1.67
C PHE A 100 -0.37 -8.09 0.86
N HIS A 101 -0.57 -8.53 -0.39
CA HIS A 101 0.54 -8.89 -1.28
C HIS A 101 1.53 -7.73 -1.47
N LEU A 102 1.03 -6.54 -1.80
CA LEU A 102 1.89 -5.37 -1.96
C LEU A 102 2.64 -5.00 -0.68
N GLU A 103 1.95 -5.03 0.44
CA GLU A 103 2.50 -4.56 1.71
C GLU A 103 3.52 -5.52 2.32
N GLU A 104 3.15 -6.78 2.45
CA GLU A 104 3.86 -7.77 3.25
C GLU A 104 4.83 -8.61 2.39
N ILE A 105 4.59 -8.68 1.07
CA ILE A 105 5.42 -9.49 0.14
C ILE A 105 6.33 -8.60 -0.69
N CYS A 106 5.87 -7.40 -1.07
CA CYS A 106 6.66 -6.51 -1.93
C CYS A 106 7.38 -5.41 -1.15
N TRP A 107 6.65 -4.51 -0.48
CA TRP A 107 7.24 -3.31 0.09
C TRP A 107 7.99 -3.57 1.40
N MET A 108 7.41 -4.28 2.37
CA MET A 108 8.10 -4.50 3.64
C MET A 108 9.42 -5.27 3.48
N PRO A 109 9.48 -6.40 2.75
CA PRO A 109 10.75 -7.10 2.53
C PRO A 109 11.79 -6.21 1.84
N MET A 110 11.38 -5.40 0.86
CA MET A 110 12.24 -4.44 0.20
C MET A 110 12.79 -3.37 1.16
N LEU A 111 11.94 -2.85 2.06
CA LEU A 111 12.38 -1.92 3.10
C LEU A 111 13.30 -2.59 4.12
N GLU A 112 13.08 -3.86 4.43
CA GLU A 112 13.94 -4.65 5.33
C GLU A 112 15.33 -4.84 4.73
N GLY A 113 15.42 -5.17 3.45
CA GLY A 113 16.71 -5.28 2.76
C GLY A 113 17.49 -3.96 2.77
N ILE A 114 16.81 -2.82 2.60
CA ILE A 114 17.42 -1.49 2.77
C ILE A 114 17.91 -1.31 4.21
N GLY A 115 17.04 -1.61 5.18
CA GLY A 115 17.34 -1.48 6.60
C GLY A 115 18.56 -2.29 7.03
N GLU A 116 18.67 -3.54 6.60
CA GLU A 116 19.79 -4.42 6.95
C GLU A 116 21.14 -3.88 6.47
N LYS A 117 21.21 -3.38 5.22
CA LYS A 117 22.45 -2.81 4.66
C LYS A 117 22.86 -1.49 5.32
N VAL A 118 21.88 -0.70 5.75
CA VAL A 118 22.10 0.66 6.26
C VAL A 118 22.15 0.69 7.79
N GLY A 119 21.80 -0.41 8.46
CA GLY A 119 21.76 -0.52 9.92
C GLY A 119 20.55 0.19 10.53
N ALA A 120 19.36 -0.03 9.97
CA ALA A 120 18.08 0.48 10.45
C ALA A 120 16.99 -0.59 10.34
N THR A 121 15.87 -0.40 11.03
CA THR A 121 14.73 -1.34 10.98
C THR A 121 13.46 -0.64 10.49
N PRO A 122 12.83 -1.08 9.39
CA PRO A 122 11.57 -0.50 8.95
C PRO A 122 10.40 -0.93 9.84
N GLU A 123 9.40 -0.08 9.96
CA GLU A 123 8.13 -0.35 10.60
C GLU A 123 7.01 0.30 9.77
N MET A 124 5.96 -0.47 9.51
CA MET A 124 4.74 0.03 8.86
C MET A 124 3.83 0.67 9.92
N ILE A 125 3.62 1.98 9.82
CA ILE A 125 2.75 2.75 10.72
C ILE A 125 1.31 2.73 10.23
N THR A 126 1.12 2.91 8.92
CA THR A 126 -0.20 2.79 8.29
C THR A 126 -0.11 1.90 7.07
N ALA A 127 -1.15 1.08 6.90
CA ALA A 127 -1.27 0.10 5.83
C ALA A 127 -2.44 0.49 4.92
N LEU A 128 -2.23 0.48 3.60
CA LEU A 128 -3.25 0.53 2.56
C LEU A 128 -4.39 -0.47 2.79
N ARG A 129 -4.14 -1.66 3.36
CA ARG A 129 -5.22 -2.61 3.71
C ARG A 129 -6.27 -2.01 4.66
N LEU A 130 -5.87 -1.08 5.54
CA LEU A 130 -6.78 -0.40 6.45
C LEU A 130 -7.76 0.48 5.69
N ILE A 131 -7.36 1.05 4.55
CA ILE A 131 -8.25 1.82 3.67
C ILE A 131 -9.38 0.94 3.15
N HIS A 132 -9.04 -0.26 2.69
CA HIS A 132 -10.03 -1.21 2.18
C HIS A 132 -11.03 -1.59 3.28
N ILE A 133 -10.53 -1.91 4.48
CA ILE A 133 -11.36 -2.26 5.64
C ILE A 133 -12.28 -1.11 6.03
N GLU A 134 -11.75 0.11 6.16
CA GLU A 134 -12.54 1.28 6.55
C GLU A 134 -13.56 1.67 5.47
N ARG A 135 -13.21 1.54 4.19
CA ARG A 135 -14.15 1.77 3.09
C ARG A 135 -15.29 0.75 3.11
N ALA A 136 -14.98 -0.54 3.29
CA ALA A 136 -15.99 -1.59 3.43
C ALA A 136 -16.94 -1.34 4.62
N LYS A 137 -16.40 -0.86 5.76
CA LYS A 137 -17.23 -0.47 6.92
C LYS A 137 -18.15 0.69 6.60
N VAL A 138 -17.67 1.70 5.87
CA VAL A 138 -18.50 2.85 5.47
C VAL A 138 -19.59 2.40 4.50
N ASP A 139 -19.26 1.62 3.47
CA ASP A 139 -20.24 1.14 2.49
C ASP A 139 -21.31 0.27 3.14
N TYR A 140 -20.92 -0.59 4.09
CA TYR A 140 -21.87 -1.34 4.92
C TYR A 140 -22.81 -0.44 5.73
N LYS A 141 -22.28 0.63 6.36
CA LYS A 141 -23.10 1.60 7.08
C LYS A 141 -24.07 2.33 6.16
N LYS A 142 -23.61 2.76 4.97
CA LYS A 142 -24.49 3.39 3.95
C LYS A 142 -25.63 2.46 3.53
N GLY A 143 -25.34 1.18 3.30
CA GLY A 143 -26.35 0.16 2.99
C GLY A 143 -27.38 0.02 4.12
N LYS A 144 -26.94 -0.04 5.38
CA LYS A 144 -27.85 -0.05 6.54
C LYS A 144 -28.71 1.21 6.63
N THR A 145 -28.13 2.39 6.43
CA THR A 145 -28.87 3.66 6.46
C THR A 145 -29.92 3.69 5.34
N LYS A 146 -29.59 3.17 4.15
CA LYS A 146 -30.55 3.05 3.04
C LYS A 146 -31.72 2.12 3.39
N MET A 147 -31.45 0.94 3.97
CA MET A 147 -32.51 0.04 4.44
C MET A 147 -33.39 0.68 5.52
N ALA A 148 -32.81 1.51 6.40
CA ALA A 148 -33.57 2.23 7.42
C ALA A 148 -34.51 3.28 6.79
N LEU A 149 -34.07 3.98 5.74
CA LEU A 149 -34.91 4.91 4.97
C LEU A 149 -36.03 4.14 4.27
N ASP A 150 -35.71 3.06 3.57
CA ASP A 150 -36.68 2.27 2.79
C ASP A 150 -37.73 1.59 3.69
N SER A 151 -37.39 1.31 4.94
CA SER A 151 -38.32 0.79 5.96
C SER A 151 -39.05 1.88 6.75
N GLY A 152 -38.85 3.16 6.42
CA GLY A 152 -39.49 4.31 7.07
C GLY A 152 -39.01 4.58 8.50
N LYS A 153 -37.90 3.97 8.94
CA LYS A 153 -37.34 4.15 10.29
C LYS A 153 -36.62 5.48 10.48
N ILE A 154 -36.20 6.11 9.39
CA ILE A 154 -35.57 7.44 9.37
C ILE A 154 -36.18 8.27 8.24
N THR A 155 -36.07 9.59 8.37
CA THR A 155 -36.48 10.54 7.33
C THR A 155 -35.39 10.73 6.27
N GLU A 156 -35.77 11.26 5.11
CA GLU A 156 -34.84 11.60 4.02
C GLU A 156 -33.75 12.60 4.48
N LYS A 157 -34.13 13.57 5.32
CA LYS A 157 -33.20 14.55 5.90
C LYS A 157 -32.18 13.92 6.85
N GLU A 158 -32.59 12.91 7.62
CA GLU A 158 -31.69 12.16 8.50
C GLU A 158 -30.76 11.25 7.70
N TYR A 159 -31.27 10.62 6.64
CA TYR A 159 -30.49 9.85 5.69
C TYR A 159 -29.37 10.72 5.07
N ASP A 160 -29.71 11.88 4.50
CA ASP A 160 -28.72 12.76 3.86
C ASP A 160 -27.63 13.22 4.82
N LYS A 161 -28.01 13.54 6.06
CA LYS A 161 -27.05 13.95 7.10
C LYS A 161 -26.08 12.83 7.46
N GLU A 162 -26.56 11.60 7.58
CA GLU A 162 -25.72 10.44 7.89
C GLU A 162 -24.83 10.03 6.70
N ILE A 163 -25.33 10.08 5.47
CA ILE A 163 -24.52 9.85 4.26
C ILE A 163 -23.40 10.88 4.15
N ALA A 164 -23.70 12.16 4.36
CA ALA A 164 -22.69 13.22 4.31
C ALA A 164 -21.57 13.03 5.35
N LYS A 165 -21.90 12.61 6.57
CA LYS A 165 -20.89 12.27 7.61
C LYS A 165 -20.05 11.07 7.20
N LEU A 166 -20.67 10.03 6.66
CA LEU A 166 -19.99 8.82 6.20
C LEU A 166 -19.03 9.15 5.05
N ASP A 167 -19.44 9.98 4.08
CA ASP A 167 -18.58 10.48 3.01
C ASP A 167 -17.42 11.33 3.53
N GLN A 168 -17.67 12.14 4.56
CA GLN A 168 -16.61 12.93 5.19
C GLN A 168 -15.61 12.03 5.93
N SER A 169 -16.05 10.94 6.57
CA SER A 169 -15.16 9.98 7.22
C SER A 169 -14.21 9.29 6.23
N LEU A 170 -14.63 9.07 4.98
CA LEU A 170 -13.75 8.54 3.94
C LEU A 170 -12.63 9.51 3.54
N LYS A 171 -12.81 10.81 3.75
CA LYS A 171 -11.80 11.83 3.40
C LYS A 171 -10.65 11.89 4.41
N VAL A 172 -10.87 11.42 5.65
CA VAL A 172 -9.88 11.44 6.74
C VAL A 172 -9.12 10.13 6.93
N ILE A 173 -9.55 9.03 6.28
CA ILE A 173 -8.78 7.78 6.30
C ILE A 173 -7.43 8.03 5.62
N PRO A 174 -6.29 7.65 6.23
CA PRO A 174 -4.98 7.74 5.60
C PRO A 174 -5.02 7.03 4.25
N LYS A 175 -4.90 7.78 3.15
CA LYS A 175 -5.03 7.21 1.80
C LYS A 175 -3.81 6.40 1.35
N PHE A 176 -2.83 6.25 2.24
CA PHE A 176 -1.43 6.07 1.92
C PHE A 176 -0.72 5.24 2.98
N GLY A 177 0.26 4.44 2.56
CA GLY A 177 1.16 3.73 3.46
C GLY A 177 2.17 4.70 4.08
N GLN A 178 2.39 4.56 5.38
CA GLN A 178 3.42 5.28 6.11
C GLN A 178 4.40 4.27 6.69
N TYR A 179 5.67 4.48 6.39
CA TYR A 179 6.77 3.63 6.82
C TYR A 179 7.79 4.46 7.57
N VAL A 180 8.34 3.94 8.67
CA VAL A 180 9.37 4.61 9.45
C VAL A 180 10.57 3.68 9.64
N PHE A 181 11.77 4.22 9.51
CA PHE A 181 12.98 3.51 9.91
C PHE A 181 13.39 3.89 11.33
N LYS A 182 13.78 2.89 12.13
CA LYS A 182 14.30 3.04 13.49
C LYS A 182 15.80 2.77 13.51
#